data_AF-A0A4V3C9F9-F1
#
_entry.id   AF-A0A4V3C9F9-F1
#
_cell.length_a   1.000
_cell.length_b   1.000
_cell.length_c   1.000
_cell.angle_alpha   90.00
_cell.angle_beta   90.00
_cell.angle_gamma   90.00
#
_symmetry.space_group_name_H-M   'P 1'
#
loop_
_entity.id
_entity.type
_entity.pdbx_description
1 polymer ?
#
loop_
_entity_poly.entity_id
_entity_poly.type
_entity_poly.pdbx_seq_one_letter_code
_entity_poly.pdbx_strand_id
1 'polypeptide(L)'
;MAFEALGDTRVVVLNGARQVGKSTLAKLIVDRSPGARELYLDDPAVSAAAEADPSAFVRDEGLLLIDEIQRVPELLLPIKSEVDRETRLDGSC
;
A
#
# COMPACT_ATOMS: atom_id res chain seq x y z
N MET A 1 -14.77 5.46 8.14
CA MET A 1 -14.78 4.09 7.58
C MET A 1 -13.49 3.69 6.86
N ALA A 2 -12.96 4.44 5.86
CA ALA A 2 -11.63 4.15 5.27
C ALA A 2 -10.57 5.20 5.63
N PHE A 3 -10.91 6.49 5.53
CA PHE A 3 -10.01 7.57 5.98
C PHE A 3 -9.70 7.53 7.48
N GLU A 4 -10.68 7.17 8.32
CA GLU A 4 -10.45 6.96 9.76
C GLU A 4 -9.49 5.79 10.03
N ALA A 5 -9.58 4.73 9.22
CA ALA A 5 -8.66 3.59 9.33
C ALA A 5 -7.24 3.98 8.93
N LEU A 6 -7.04 4.87 7.95
CA LEU A 6 -5.70 5.38 7.63
C LEU A 6 -5.12 6.29 8.73
N GLY A 7 -5.97 6.86 9.59
CA GLY A 7 -5.54 7.62 10.77
C GLY A 7 -5.18 6.76 11.98
N ASP A 8 -5.65 5.51 12.04
CA ASP A 8 -5.55 4.61 13.22
C ASP A 8 -4.78 3.31 12.91
N THR A 9 -4.70 2.91 11.64
CA THR A 9 -4.05 1.70 11.13
C THR A 9 -3.15 2.03 9.93
N ARG A 10 -1.89 1.62 10.02
CA ARG A 10 -0.84 1.96 9.04
C ARG A 10 -0.95 1.20 7.72
N VAL A 11 -1.74 0.13 7.69
CA VAL A 11 -2.05 -0.65 6.49
C VAL A 11 -3.54 -0.94 6.48
N VAL A 12 -4.20 -0.60 5.38
CA VAL A 12 -5.62 -0.91 5.15
C VAL A 12 -5.73 -1.82 3.93
N VAL A 13 -6.35 -2.99 4.12
CA VAL A 13 -6.60 -3.94 3.04
C VAL A 13 -8.03 -3.78 2.55
N LEU A 14 -8.19 -3.42 1.27
CA LEU A 14 -9.50 -3.34 0.61
C LEU A 14 -9.83 -4.66 -0.09
N ASN A 15 -10.60 -5.52 0.56
CA ASN A 15 -11.09 -6.78 -0.02
C ASN A 15 -12.58 -6.70 -0.40
N GLY A 16 -12.99 -7.40 -1.45
CA GLY A 16 -14.41 -7.50 -1.83
C GLY A 16 -14.62 -8.05 -3.24
N ALA A 17 -15.87 -8.38 -3.59
CA ALA A 17 -16.23 -8.95 -4.89
C ALA A 17 -15.79 -8.05 -6.08
N ARG A 18 -15.60 -8.64 -7.26
CA ARG A 18 -15.31 -7.86 -8.48
C ARG A 18 -16.42 -6.81 -8.72
N GLN A 19 -16.03 -5.63 -9.22
CA GLN A 19 -16.95 -4.55 -9.64
C GLN A 19 -17.77 -3.85 -8.54
N VAL A 20 -17.42 -4.00 -7.26
CA VAL A 20 -18.10 -3.30 -6.14
C VAL A 20 -17.56 -1.89 -5.85
N GLY A 21 -16.71 -1.32 -6.73
CA GLY A 21 -16.21 0.06 -6.59
C GLY A 21 -14.98 0.22 -5.68
N LYS A 22 -14.22 -0.85 -5.39
CA LYS A 22 -13.00 -0.78 -4.55
C LYS A 22 -11.95 0.18 -5.12
N SER A 23 -11.64 0.07 -6.41
CA SER A 23 -10.70 0.97 -7.08
C SER A 23 -11.20 2.42 -7.10
N THR A 24 -12.52 2.63 -7.13
CA THR A 24 -13.13 3.97 -6.99
C THR A 24 -12.87 4.55 -5.60
N LEU A 25 -13.04 3.75 -4.54
CA LEU A 25 -12.73 4.18 -3.18
C LEU A 25 -11.22 4.46 -3.00
N ALA A 26 -10.36 3.57 -3.52
CA ALA A 26 -8.91 3.76 -3.49
C ALA A 26 -8.49 5.08 -4.17
N LYS A 27 -9.02 5.36 -5.36
CA LYS A 27 -8.79 6.63 -6.06
C LYS A 27 -9.20 7.85 -5.25
N LEU A 28 -10.39 7.82 -4.64
CA LEU A 28 -10.85 8.94 -3.81
C LEU A 28 -9.95 9.20 -2.60
N ILE A 29 -9.28 8.17 -2.09
CA ILE A 29 -8.28 8.31 -1.02
C ILE A 29 -7.01 8.95 -1.59
N VAL A 30 -6.47 8.40 -2.67
CA VAL A 30 -5.26 8.92 -3.32
C VAL A 30 -5.42 10.38 -3.74
N ASP A 31 -6.55 10.74 -4.37
CA ASP A 31 -6.85 12.11 -4.80
C ASP A 31 -6.84 13.13 -3.65
N ARG A 32 -7.05 12.68 -2.41
CA ARG A 32 -7.05 13.49 -1.19
C ARG A 32 -5.74 13.43 -0.40
N SER A 33 -4.76 12.66 -0.87
CA SER A 33 -3.47 12.44 -0.21
C SER A 33 -2.34 13.00 -1.08
N PRO A 34 -1.89 14.23 -0.84
CA PRO A 34 -0.78 14.83 -1.59
C PRO A 34 0.47 13.95 -1.51
N GLY A 35 1.11 13.71 -2.66
CA GLY A 35 2.30 12.87 -2.75
C GLY A 35 2.02 11.37 -2.71
N ALA A 36 0.75 10.93 -2.71
CA ALA A 36 0.42 9.52 -2.81
C ALA A 36 0.93 8.91 -4.12
N ARG A 37 1.36 7.65 -4.04
CA ARG A 37 1.86 6.88 -5.17
C ARG A 37 0.97 5.67 -5.43
N GLU A 38 0.67 5.44 -6.70
CA GLU A 38 -0.15 4.31 -7.14
C GLU A 38 0.71 3.29 -7.87
N LEU A 39 0.63 2.02 -7.46
CA LEU A 39 1.35 0.89 -8.04
C LEU A 39 0.36 -0.21 -8.41
N TYR A 40 0.39 -0.59 -9.68
CA TYR A 40 -0.53 -1.58 -10.28
C TYR A 40 0.28 -2.80 -10.69
N LEU A 41 0.16 -3.91 -9.96
CA LEU A 41 0.96 -5.12 -10.20
C LEU A 41 0.45 -5.99 -11.36
N ASP A 42 -0.62 -5.57 -12.03
CA ASP A 42 -1.02 -6.14 -13.32
C ASP A 42 -0.18 -5.59 -14.49
N ASP A 43 0.54 -4.47 -14.30
CA ASP A 43 1.59 -4.01 -15.20
C ASP A 43 2.85 -4.90 -15.02
N PRO A 44 3.28 -5.62 -16.08
CA PRO A 44 4.45 -6.50 -16.00
C PRO A 44 5.74 -5.79 -15.58
N ALA A 45 5.93 -4.51 -15.94
CA ALA A 45 7.12 -3.75 -15.56
C ALA A 45 7.11 -3.43 -14.05
N VAL A 46 5.93 -3.14 -13.50
CA VAL A 46 5.75 -2.86 -12.07
C VAL A 46 5.91 -4.14 -11.25
N SER A 47 5.33 -5.27 -11.68
CA SER A 47 5.52 -6.58 -11.05
C SER A 47 7.00 -6.98 -11.06
N ALA A 48 7.68 -6.85 -12.20
CA ALA A 48 9.10 -7.19 -12.31
C ALA A 48 9.98 -6.32 -11.37
N ALA A 49 9.66 -5.03 -11.22
CA ALA A 49 10.36 -4.17 -10.28
C ALA A 49 10.11 -4.59 -8.81
N ALA A 50 8.87 -4.96 -8.48
CA ALA A 50 8.50 -5.46 -7.16
C ALA A 50 9.21 -6.77 -6.81
N GLU A 51 9.33 -7.69 -7.77
CA GLU A 51 10.02 -8.96 -7.60
C GLU A 51 11.55 -8.79 -7.50
N ALA A 52 12.12 -7.81 -8.21
CA ALA A 52 13.56 -7.58 -8.21
C ALA A 52 14.09 -7.04 -6.87
N ASP A 53 13.37 -6.11 -6.24
CA ASP A 53 13.70 -5.61 -4.91
C ASP A 53 12.42 -5.27 -4.12
N PRO A 54 11.79 -6.27 -3.47
CA PRO A 54 10.56 -6.08 -2.70
C PRO A 54 10.67 -5.04 -1.59
N SER A 55 11.86 -4.90 -0.99
CA SER A 55 12.08 -3.99 0.14
C SER A 55 12.24 -2.55 -0.30
N ALA A 56 12.96 -2.29 -1.39
CA ALA A 56 13.03 -0.95 -1.97
C ALA A 56 11.69 -0.53 -2.59
N PHE A 57 10.93 -1.49 -3.15
CA PHE A 57 9.68 -1.21 -3.84
C PHE A 57 8.58 -0.64 -2.94
N VAL A 58 8.48 -1.12 -1.69
CA VAL A 58 7.44 -0.71 -0.73
C VAL A 58 7.86 0.49 0.13
N ARG A 59 9.10 0.97 0.00
CA ARG A 59 9.57 2.15 0.72
C ARG A 59 9.01 3.40 0.06
N ASP A 60 8.21 4.14 0.82
CA ASP A 60 7.59 5.39 0.38
C ASP A 60 7.49 6.36 1.57
N GLU A 61 7.45 7.66 1.31
CA GLU A 61 7.34 8.70 2.35
C GLU A 61 5.87 9.12 2.57
N GLY A 62 4.95 8.65 1.73
CA GLY A 62 3.55 9.00 1.77
C GLY A 62 2.63 7.78 1.62
N LEU A 63 1.38 8.05 1.21
CA LEU A 63 0.41 6.99 1.00
C LEU A 63 0.79 6.18 -0.25
N LEU A 64 1.08 4.90 -0.03
CA LEU A 64 1.32 3.94 -1.10
C LEU A 64 0.07 3.08 -1.36
N LEU A 65 -0.54 3.24 -2.53
CA LEU A 65 -1.60 2.35 -3.01
C LEU A 65 -0.96 1.24 -3.86
N ILE A 66 -1.18 -0.02 -3.45
CA ILE A 66 -0.77 -1.20 -4.23
C ILE A 66 -2.03 -1.98 -4.61
N ASP A 67 -2.31 -2.10 -5.91
CA ASP A 67 -3.42 -2.92 -6.42
C ASP A 67 -2.91 -4.29 -6.90
N GLU A 68 -3.81 -5.28 -6.87
CA GLU A 68 -3.55 -6.67 -7.28
C GLU A 68 -2.35 -7.33 -6.54
N ILE A 69 -2.20 -7.05 -5.23
CA ILE A 69 -1.11 -7.57 -4.36
C ILE A 69 -0.89 -9.10 -4.47
N GLN A 70 -1.92 -9.87 -4.77
CA GLN A 70 -1.83 -11.31 -5.03
C GLN A 70 -0.89 -11.69 -6.18
N ARG A 71 -0.52 -10.75 -7.06
CA ARG A 71 0.45 -10.95 -8.14
C ARG A 71 1.87 -11.11 -7.62
N VAL A 72 2.21 -10.41 -6.54
CA VAL A 72 3.54 -10.45 -5.88
C VAL A 72 3.34 -10.58 -4.37
N PRO A 73 2.91 -11.76 -3.88
CA PRO A 73 2.63 -11.98 -2.46
C PRO A 73 3.87 -11.81 -1.55
N GLU A 74 5.06 -11.86 -2.12
CA GLU A 74 6.35 -11.65 -1.45
C GLU A 74 6.46 -10.24 -0.85
N LEU A 75 5.67 -9.27 -1.32
CA LEU A 75 5.61 -7.91 -0.79
C LEU A 75 5.05 -7.82 0.65
N LEU A 76 4.33 -8.85 1.12
CA LEU A 76 3.70 -8.82 2.46
C LEU A 76 4.72 -8.68 3.60
N LEU A 77 5.87 -9.36 3.50
CA LEU A 77 6.93 -9.30 4.52
C LEU A 77 7.66 -7.94 4.54
N PRO A 78 8.07 -7.37 3.40
CA PRO A 78 8.56 -6.00 3.31
C PRO A 78 7.59 -4.96 3.85
N ILE A 79 6.29 -5.02 3.48
CA ILE A 79 5.26 -4.10 3.99
C ILE A 79 5.21 -4.15 5.50
N LYS A 80 5.15 -5.35 6.08
CA LYS A 80 5.18 -5.52 7.54
C LYS A 80 6.45 -4.91 8.15
N SER A 81 7.59 -5.13 7.52
CA SER A 81 8.89 -4.67 8.03
C SER A 81 8.98 -3.13 8.04
N GLU A 82 8.52 -2.45 6.99
CA GLU A 82 8.50 -0.98 6.96
C GLU A 82 7.52 -0.40 7.99
N VAL A 83 6.34 -0.98 8.13
CA VAL A 83 5.36 -0.59 9.16
C VAL A 83 5.91 -0.76 10.59
N ASP A 84 6.58 -1.89 10.86
CA ASP A 84 7.21 -2.15 12.15
C ASP A 84 8.38 -1.18 12.44
N ARG A 85 9.10 -0.73 11.40
CA ARG A 85 10.19 0.25 11.53
C ARG A 85 9.68 1.63 11.91
N GLU A 86 8.61 2.10 11.28
CA GLU A 86 7.96 3.35 11.68
C GLU A 86 7.38 3.28 13.10
N THR A 87 6.90 2.11 13.52
CA THR A 87 6.43 1.85 14.90
C THR A 87 7.50 1.98 15.97
N ARG A 88 8.78 1.92 15.57
CA ARG A 88 9.90 2.16 16.48
C ARG A 88 10.26 3.64 16.56
N LEU A 89 9.94 4.41 15.52
CA LEU A 89 10.30 5.83 15.40
C LEU A 89 9.22 6.76 16.00
N ASP A 90 7.96 6.32 16.03
CA ASP A 90 6.83 7.03 16.66
C ASP A 90 6.67 6.75 18.17
N GLY A 91 7.38 5.73 18.69
CA GLY A 91 7.43 5.37 20.10
C GLY A 91 8.25 6.34 20.95
N SER A 92 7.74 7.55 21.16
CA SER A 92 8.21 8.47 22.20
C SER A 92 7.78 7.97 23.59
N CYS A 93 8.74 7.97 24.51
CA CYS A 93 8.50 8.20 25.93
C CYS A 93 7.80 9.55 26.17
#